data_AF-A0A286EMR5-F1
#
_entry.id   AF-A0A286EMR5-F1
#
_cell.length_a   1.000
_cell.length_b   1.000
_cell.length_c   1.000
_cell.angle_alpha   90.00
_cell.angle_beta   90.00
_cell.angle_gamma   90.00
#
_symmetry.space_group_name_H-M   'P 1'
#
loop_
_entity.id
_entity.type
_entity.pdbx_description
1 polymer ?
#
loop_
_entity_poly.entity_id
_entity_poly.type
_entity_poly.pdbx_seq_one_letter_code
_entity_poly.pdbx_strand_id
1 'polypeptide(L)'
;MAYSQDLRKQILKSVASGMTIRQASAFYGISTHTINQWKRNGIERKKRQFKPLKVNHEALLKDVENYPDAFQYERAKRLGVTAS
;
A
#
# COMPACT_ATOMS: atom_id res chain seq x y z
N MET A 1 1.82 -8.66 -8.95
CA MET A 1 1.16 -9.32 -7.80
C MET A 1 2.05 -9.22 -6.57
N ALA A 2 1.46 -9.13 -5.38
CA ALA A 2 2.21 -9.14 -4.12
C ALA A 2 2.03 -10.51 -3.45
N TYR A 3 3.11 -11.11 -2.97
CA TYR A 3 3.06 -12.36 -2.19
C TYR A 3 2.23 -12.17 -0.91
N SER A 4 1.47 -13.18 -0.50
CA SER A 4 0.68 -13.14 0.74
C SER A 4 1.58 -13.02 1.97
N GLN A 5 1.04 -12.50 3.08
CA GLN A 5 1.80 -12.38 4.32
C GLN A 5 2.18 -13.75 4.90
N ASP A 6 1.31 -14.74 4.77
CA ASP A 6 1.54 -16.08 5.30
C ASP A 6 2.70 -16.77 4.57
N LEU A 7 2.74 -16.66 3.24
CA LEU A 7 3.85 -17.19 2.45
C LEU A 7 5.19 -16.59 2.87
N ARG A 8 5.24 -15.25 3.04
CA ARG A 8 6.45 -14.55 3.48
C ARG A 8 6.90 -15.01 4.88
N LYS A 9 5.95 -15.18 5.81
CA LYS A 9 6.23 -15.70 7.17
C LYS A 9 6.79 -17.12 7.11
N GLN A 10 6.18 -17.99 6.30
CA GLN A 10 6.63 -19.37 6.13
C GLN A 10 8.06 -19.45 5.58
N ILE A 11 8.38 -18.66 4.55
CA ILE A 11 9.71 -18.63 3.95
C ILE A 11 10.76 -18.11 4.94
N LEU A 12 10.44 -17.06 5.69
CA LEU A 12 11.38 -16.55 6.70
C LEU A 12 11.55 -17.54 7.85
N LYS A 13 10.50 -18.29 8.22
CA LYS A 13 10.60 -19.37 9.21
C LYS A 13 11.51 -20.50 8.71
N SER A 14 11.41 -20.91 7.44
CA SER A 14 12.27 -21.95 6.88
C SER A 14 13.74 -21.51 6.80
N VAL A 15 14.00 -20.24 6.47
CA VAL A 15 15.35 -19.67 6.51
C VAL A 15 15.89 -19.61 7.93
N ALA A 16 15.05 -19.25 8.91
CA ALA A 16 15.43 -19.24 10.33
C ALA A 16 15.71 -20.66 10.88
N SER A 17 15.04 -21.69 10.36
CA SER A 17 15.28 -23.09 10.74
C SER A 17 16.54 -23.71 10.09
N GLY A 18 17.36 -22.91 9.41
CA GLY A 18 18.66 -23.34 8.85
C GLY A 18 18.70 -23.46 7.33
N MET A 19 17.60 -23.20 6.61
CA MET A 19 17.62 -23.20 5.15
C MET A 19 18.37 -21.98 4.61
N THR A 20 19.27 -22.19 3.64
CA THR A 20 19.92 -21.05 2.98
C THR A 20 18.91 -20.28 2.10
N ILE A 21 19.13 -18.98 1.91
CA ILE A 21 18.26 -18.15 1.05
C ILE A 21 18.21 -18.69 -0.38
N ARG A 22 19.30 -19.30 -0.87
CA ARG A 22 19.37 -19.92 -2.20
C ARG A 22 18.50 -21.17 -2.30
N GLN A 23 18.54 -22.04 -1.28
CA GLN A 23 17.66 -23.20 -1.19
C GLN A 23 16.19 -22.78 -1.08
N ALA A 24 15.87 -21.80 -0.24
CA ALA A 24 14.52 -21.27 -0.11
C ALA A 24 14.02 -20.66 -1.44
N SER A 25 14.90 -19.95 -2.15
CA SER A 25 14.59 -19.40 -3.47
C SER A 25 14.23 -20.49 -4.48
N ALA A 26 15.00 -21.57 -4.54
CA ALA A 26 14.73 -22.71 -5.42
C ALA A 26 13.45 -23.47 -5.01
N PHE A 27 13.23 -23.67 -3.71
CA PHE A 27 12.09 -24.42 -3.19
C PHE A 27 10.75 -23.69 -3.39
N TYR A 28 10.71 -22.39 -3.10
CA TYR A 28 9.49 -21.58 -3.18
C TYR A 28 9.31 -20.85 -4.51
N GLY A 29 10.29 -20.93 -5.42
CA GLY A 29 10.24 -20.25 -6.73
C GLY A 29 10.29 -18.71 -6.63
N ILE A 30 10.91 -18.17 -5.57
CA ILE A 30 10.98 -16.73 -5.30
C ILE A 30 12.42 -16.26 -5.42
N SER A 31 12.64 -15.09 -5.99
CA SER A 31 14.01 -14.58 -6.14
C SER A 31 14.70 -14.37 -4.78
N THR A 32 15.99 -14.66 -4.72
CA THR A 32 16.83 -14.41 -3.54
C THR A 32 16.78 -12.94 -3.11
N HIS A 33 16.67 -12.01 -4.06
CA HIS A 33 16.50 -10.58 -3.79
C HIS A 33 15.24 -10.32 -2.97
N THR A 34 14.09 -10.92 -3.33
CA THR A 34 12.82 -10.71 -2.63
C THR A 34 12.88 -11.22 -1.19
N ILE A 35 13.49 -12.38 -0.97
CA ILE A 35 13.68 -12.96 0.37
C ILE A 35 14.56 -12.04 1.23
N ASN A 36 15.66 -11.54 0.66
CA ASN A 36 16.53 -10.57 1.32
C ASN A 36 15.82 -9.27 1.66
N GLN A 37 14.94 -8.77 0.77
CA GLN A 37 14.15 -7.57 1.03
C GLN A 37 13.18 -7.77 2.20
N TRP A 38 12.54 -8.93 2.33
CA TRP A 38 11.67 -9.21 3.48
C TRP A 38 12.44 -9.34 4.79
N LYS A 39 13.64 -9.93 4.74
CA LYS A 39 14.53 -9.99 5.90
C LYS A 39 14.96 -8.61 6.38
N ARG A 40 15.22 -7.67 5.45
CA ARG A 40 15.69 -6.31 5.78
C ARG A 40 14.57 -5.33 6.13
N ASN A 41 13.47 -5.35 5.39
CA ASN A 41 12.42 -4.33 5.46
C ASN A 41 11.14 -4.82 6.14
N GLY A 42 11.12 -6.07 6.59
CA GLY A 42 9.94 -6.71 7.15
C GLY A 42 9.00 -7.31 6.09
N ILE A 43 7.99 -8.01 6.59
CA ILE A 43 7.04 -8.80 5.82
C ILE A 43 5.86 -7.92 5.34
N GLU A 44 5.64 -6.80 6.00
CA GLU A 44 4.48 -5.96 5.77
C GLU A 44 4.51 -5.28 4.40
N ARG A 45 3.33 -5.16 3.79
CA ARG A 45 3.19 -4.43 2.55
C ARG A 45 3.20 -2.95 2.87
N LYS A 46 4.22 -2.23 2.39
CA LYS A 46 4.21 -0.77 2.39
C LYS A 46 3.02 -0.28 1.56
N LYS A 47 2.13 0.47 2.20
CA LYS A 47 1.07 1.20 1.50
C LYS A 47 1.70 2.42 0.83
N ARG A 48 1.33 2.67 -0.42
CA ARG A 48 1.72 3.92 -1.09
C ARG A 48 1.08 5.07 -0.33
N GLN A 49 1.91 5.91 0.28
CA GLN A 49 1.45 7.18 0.83
C GLN A 49 1.41 8.18 -0.32
N PHE A 50 0.25 8.78 -0.56
CA PHE A 50 0.07 9.80 -1.59
C PHE A 50 -0.78 10.93 -1.03
N LYS A 51 -0.33 12.17 -1.24
CA LYS A 51 -1.09 13.36 -0.90
C LYS A 51 -2.02 13.73 -2.06
N PRO A 52 -3.25 14.17 -1.81
CA PRO A 52 -4.09 14.72 -2.87
C PRO A 52 -3.40 15.89 -3.57
N LEU A 53 -3.46 15.92 -4.90
CA LEU A 53 -2.80 16.96 -5.69
C LEU A 53 -3.65 18.21 -5.88
N LYS A 54 -4.96 18.04 -6.12
CA LYS A 54 -5.85 19.12 -6.57
C LYS A 54 -6.69 19.75 -5.46
N VAL A 55 -7.16 18.96 -4.51
CA VAL A 55 -8.10 19.38 -3.46
C VAL A 55 -7.51 19.03 -2.10
N ASN A 56 -7.57 19.94 -1.14
CA ASN A 56 -7.19 19.64 0.22
C ASN A 56 -8.16 18.60 0.82
N HIS A 57 -7.63 17.50 1.34
CA HIS A 57 -8.42 16.40 1.91
C HIS A 57 -9.35 16.85 3.03
N GLU A 58 -8.85 17.68 3.95
CA GLU A 58 -9.62 18.14 5.10
C GLU A 58 -10.75 19.08 4.70
N ALA A 59 -10.50 19.94 3.71
CA ALA A 59 -11.51 20.84 3.17
C ALA A 59 -12.63 20.05 2.47
N LEU A 60 -12.27 19.00 1.73
CA LEU A 60 -13.23 18.12 1.08
C LEU A 60 -14.10 17.36 2.09
N LEU A 61 -13.50 16.80 3.15
CA LEU A 61 -14.24 16.09 4.20
C LEU A 61 -15.26 17.01 4.88
N LYS A 62 -14.85 18.22 5.27
CA LYS A 62 -15.74 19.22 5.88
C LYS A 62 -16.87 19.62 4.94
N ASP A 63 -16.62 19.74 3.64
CA ASP A 63 -17.67 20.06 2.67
C ASP A 63 -18.67 18.92 2.50
N VAL A 64 -18.22 17.66 2.56
CA VAL A 64 -19.08 16.47 2.54
C VAL A 64 -19.97 16.41 3.78
N GLU A 65 -19.42 16.69 4.96
CA GLU A 65 -20.17 16.72 6.21
C GLU A 65 -21.24 17.83 6.23
N ASN A 66 -20.89 19.04 5.77
CA ASN A 66 -21.81 20.18 5.79
C ASN A 66 -22.90 20.11 4.71
N TYR A 67 -22.61 19.47 3.58
CA TYR A 67 -23.52 19.42 2.44
C TYR A 67 -23.57 18.00 1.84
N PRO A 68 -24.15 17.00 2.50
CA PRO A 68 -24.10 15.61 2.03
C PRO A 68 -24.70 15.44 0.63
N ASP A 69 -25.80 16.15 0.34
CA ASP A 69 -26.55 16.03 -0.92
C ASP A 69 -26.04 16.94 -2.05
N ALA A 70 -24.98 17.72 -1.81
CA ALA A 70 -24.46 18.64 -2.81
C ALA A 70 -23.86 17.91 -4.02
N PHE A 71 -24.22 18.39 -5.21
CA PHE A 71 -23.64 17.92 -6.46
C PHE A 71 -22.16 18.31 -6.57
N GLN A 72 -21.40 17.53 -7.33
CA GLN A 72 -19.95 17.71 -7.49
C GLN A 72 -19.57 19.11 -8.01
N TYR A 73 -20.37 19.70 -8.91
CA TYR A 73 -20.12 21.06 -9.43
C TYR A 73 -20.26 22.15 -8.36
N GLU A 74 -21.15 21.96 -7.39
CA GLU A 74 -21.33 22.89 -6.27
C GLU A 74 -20.15 22.82 -5.31
N ARG A 75 -19.70 21.59 -5.01
CA ARG A 75 -18.50 21.35 -4.20
C ARG A 75 -17.27 21.92 -4.86
N ALA A 76 -17.11 21.71 -6.17
CA ALA A 76 -16.01 22.25 -6.96
C ALA A 76 -15.96 23.79 -6.87
N LYS A 77 -17.12 24.45 -6.99
CA LYS A 77 -17.23 25.91 -6.82
C LYS A 77 -16.80 26.36 -5.42
N ARG A 78 -17.23 25.67 -4.35
CA ARG A 78 -16.86 26.01 -2.96
C ARG A 78 -15.37 25.77 -2.67
N LEU A 79 -14.80 24.73 -3.25
CA LEU A 79 -13.41 24.33 -3.07
C LEU A 79 -12.44 25.01 -4.06
N GLY A 80 -12.94 25.90 -4.92
CA GLY A 80 -12.12 26.67 -5.87
C GLY A 80 -11.47 25.83 -6.97
N VAL A 81 -12.09 24.72 -7.36
CA VAL A 81 -11.58 23.82 -8.40
C VAL A 81 -12.54 23.73 -9.59
N THR A 82 -12.00 23.34 -10.75
CA THR A 82 -12.80 23.15 -11.97
C THR A 82 -13.76 21.97 -11.81
N ALA A 83 -15.01 22.15 -12.25
CA ALA A 83 -16.07 21.13 -12.20
C ALA A 83 -16.07 20.15 -13.39
N SER A 84 -15.03 20.20 -14.23
CA SER A 84 -14.88 19.43 -15.47
C SER A 84 -14.31 18.04 -15.25
#